data_AF-A0A356X9N9-F1
#
_entry.id   AF-A0A356X9N9-F1
#
_cell.length_a   1.000
_cell.length_b   1.000
_cell.length_c   1.000
_cell.angle_alpha   90.00
_cell.angle_beta   90.00
_cell.angle_gamma   90.00
#
_symmetry.space_group_name_H-M   'P 1'
#
loop_
_entity.id
_entity.type
_entity.pdbx_description
1 polymer ?
#
loop_
_entity_poly.entity_id
_entity_poly.type
_entity_poly.pdbx_seq_one_letter_code
_entity_poly.pdbx_strand_id
1 'polypeptide(L)'
;KGLHIKLLMPESATEERIKSMKAYGAEVILTPAEKTIEYSRELAQEMADEHGYYQLNQFANPDNYKMHARTTGPEIWRDTDGKITHFVSAMGTTGTIMGVSRYLKSQNPDVQIVGTQPTEGASIPGIRRWSPEYLPKIFDDKRVDRTVDVSQDEATTMARRMAKEEGIFAGMSSGGALTAALKVAEDLDEGVIVCITCDRGDRYLSSVLFEE
;
A
#
# COMPACT_ATOMS: atom_id res chain seq x y z
N LYS A 1 -13.12 -19.62 5.80
CA LYS A 1 -13.97 -19.87 4.62
C LYS A 1 -13.67 -21.19 3.91
N GLY A 2 -12.75 -22.04 4.38
CA GLY A 2 -12.52 -23.38 3.81
C GLY A 2 -12.04 -23.40 2.36
N LEU A 3 -11.46 -22.29 1.87
CA LEU A 3 -10.99 -22.17 0.49
C LEU A 3 -9.55 -22.69 0.40
N HIS A 4 -9.27 -23.51 -0.61
CA HIS A 4 -7.91 -23.80 -1.02
C HIS A 4 -7.35 -22.59 -1.76
N ILE A 5 -6.21 -22.07 -1.29
CA ILE A 5 -5.61 -20.85 -1.84
C ILE A 5 -4.16 -21.11 -2.25
N LYS A 6 -3.83 -20.74 -3.49
CA LYS A 6 -2.47 -20.65 -4.01
C LYS A 6 -2.05 -19.18 -4.02
N LEU A 7 -0.89 -18.88 -3.46
CA LEU A 7 -0.34 -17.53 -3.37
C LEU A 7 1.00 -17.48 -4.10
N LEU A 8 1.06 -16.68 -5.16
CA LEU A 8 2.26 -16.45 -5.93
C LEU A 8 2.94 -15.16 -5.44
N MET A 9 4.24 -15.24 -5.17
CA MET A 9 5.03 -14.06 -4.81
C MET A 9 6.51 -14.22 -5.17
N PRO A 10 7.26 -13.12 -5.34
CA PRO A 10 8.71 -13.19 -5.51
C PRO A 10 9.40 -13.79 -4.29
N GLU A 11 10.49 -14.52 -4.50
CA GLU A 11 11.32 -15.09 -3.42
C GLU A 11 12.01 -14.03 -2.53
N SER A 12 11.99 -12.75 -2.94
CA SER A 12 12.40 -11.62 -2.12
C SER A 12 11.42 -11.26 -0.98
N ALA A 13 10.29 -11.97 -0.87
CA ALA A 13 9.41 -11.86 0.28
C ALA A 13 10.10 -12.35 1.57
N THR A 14 9.83 -11.70 2.71
CA THR A 14 10.41 -12.10 4.00
C THR A 14 9.99 -13.50 4.41
N GLU A 15 10.85 -14.18 5.17
CA GLU A 15 10.60 -15.54 5.62
C GLU A 15 9.32 -15.63 6.48
N GLU A 16 9.08 -14.64 7.36
CA GLU A 16 7.89 -14.51 8.18
C GLU A 16 6.63 -14.43 7.33
N ARG A 17 6.68 -13.72 6.19
CA ARG A 17 5.54 -13.60 5.29
C ARG A 17 5.18 -14.94 4.66
N ILE A 18 6.18 -15.68 4.18
CA ILE A 18 6.02 -17.01 3.59
C ILE A 18 5.50 -18.00 4.64
N LYS A 19 6.15 -18.05 5.82
CA LYS A 19 5.76 -18.93 6.93
C LYS A 19 4.35 -18.62 7.43
N SER A 20 3.99 -17.35 7.57
CA SER A 20 2.65 -16.93 8.00
C SER A 20 1.58 -17.44 7.04
N MET A 21 1.79 -17.29 5.73
CA MET A 21 0.82 -17.76 4.73
C MET A 21 0.66 -19.28 4.75
N LYS A 22 1.77 -20.03 4.83
CA LYS A 22 1.74 -21.49 4.96
C LYS A 22 1.07 -21.94 6.26
N ALA A 23 1.25 -21.21 7.36
CA ALA A 23 0.62 -21.51 8.64
C ALA A 23 -0.92 -21.44 8.59
N TYR A 24 -1.48 -20.58 7.72
CA TYR A 24 -2.92 -20.54 7.43
C TYR A 24 -3.40 -21.60 6.43
N GLY A 25 -2.51 -22.49 5.96
CA GLY A 25 -2.82 -23.56 5.01
C GLY A 25 -2.75 -23.16 3.54
N ALA A 26 -2.15 -22.00 3.22
CA ALA A 26 -1.94 -21.60 1.83
C ALA A 26 -0.81 -22.39 1.16
N GLU A 27 -1.01 -22.76 -0.09
CA GLU A 27 0.10 -23.19 -0.95
C GLU A 27 0.82 -21.96 -1.47
N VAL A 28 2.11 -21.84 -1.17
CA VAL A 28 2.92 -20.68 -1.59
C VAL A 28 3.86 -21.10 -2.72
N ILE A 29 3.74 -20.42 -3.86
CA ILE A 29 4.56 -20.62 -5.05
C ILE A 29 5.48 -19.40 -5.16
N LEU A 30 6.79 -19.64 -5.07
CA LEU A 30 7.79 -18.58 -5.18
C LEU A 30 8.20 -18.39 -6.64
N THR A 31 8.27 -17.14 -7.07
CA THR A 31 8.78 -16.75 -8.39
C THR A 31 10.15 -16.06 -8.25
N PRO A 32 10.98 -16.02 -9.31
CA PRO A 32 12.29 -15.38 -9.23
C PRO A 32 12.20 -13.90 -8.82
N ALA A 33 13.09 -13.46 -7.94
CA ALA A 33 13.03 -12.12 -7.33
C ALA A 33 13.20 -11.00 -8.38
N GLU A 34 14.09 -11.21 -9.34
CA GLU A 34 14.44 -10.28 -10.42
C GLU A 34 13.28 -10.01 -11.37
N LYS A 35 12.31 -10.94 -11.46
CA LYS A 35 11.10 -10.78 -12.29
C LYS A 35 9.97 -10.03 -11.59
N THR A 36 10.14 -9.72 -10.30
CA THR A 36 9.21 -8.91 -9.50
C THR A 36 7.79 -9.48 -9.39
N ILE A 37 6.87 -8.69 -8.81
CA ILE A 37 5.45 -9.07 -8.69
C ILE A 37 4.74 -9.09 -10.04
N GLU A 38 5.28 -8.40 -11.05
CA GLU A 38 4.70 -8.31 -12.39
C GLU A 38 4.61 -9.71 -13.00
N TYR A 39 5.72 -10.45 -13.00
CA TYR A 39 5.72 -11.85 -13.42
C TYR A 39 4.85 -12.75 -12.53
N SER A 40 4.82 -12.54 -11.22
CA SER A 40 3.90 -13.31 -10.35
C SER A 40 2.43 -13.12 -10.76
N ARG A 41 2.05 -11.95 -11.30
CA ARG A 41 0.69 -11.68 -11.80
C ARG A 41 0.42 -12.39 -13.12
N GLU A 42 1.40 -12.39 -14.03
CA GLU A 42 1.31 -13.11 -15.31
C GLU A 42 1.13 -14.60 -15.09
N LEU A 43 2.01 -15.21 -14.28
CA LEU A 43 1.90 -16.63 -13.95
C LEU A 43 0.58 -16.95 -13.23
N ALA A 44 0.09 -16.05 -12.36
CA ALA A 44 -1.21 -16.25 -11.72
C ALA A 44 -2.38 -16.20 -12.71
N GLN A 45 -2.25 -15.47 -13.82
CA GLN A 45 -3.25 -15.42 -14.90
C GLN A 45 -3.17 -16.69 -15.75
N GLU A 46 -1.96 -17.08 -16.16
CA GLU A 46 -1.71 -18.33 -16.90
C GLU A 46 -2.27 -19.54 -16.16
N MET A 47 -1.98 -19.67 -14.86
CA MET A 47 -2.52 -20.76 -14.03
C MET A 47 -4.05 -20.71 -13.90
N ALA A 48 -4.64 -19.52 -13.88
CA ALA A 48 -6.09 -19.37 -13.84
C ALA A 48 -6.74 -19.84 -15.14
N ASP A 49 -6.13 -19.49 -16.28
CA ASP A 49 -6.61 -19.86 -17.60
C ASP A 49 -6.40 -21.36 -17.89
N GLU A 50 -5.26 -21.93 -17.48
CA GLU A 50 -4.92 -23.35 -17.69
C GLU A 50 -5.75 -24.29 -16.79
N HIS A 51 -5.91 -23.94 -15.51
CA HIS A 51 -6.51 -24.84 -14.53
C HIS A 51 -7.92 -24.46 -14.10
N GLY A 52 -8.48 -23.36 -14.64
CA GLY A 52 -9.81 -22.86 -14.27
C GLY A 52 -9.88 -22.31 -12.84
N TYR A 53 -8.77 -21.80 -12.29
CA TYR A 53 -8.77 -21.19 -10.96
C TYR A 53 -9.51 -19.86 -10.94
N TYR A 54 -10.21 -19.58 -9.83
CA TYR A 54 -10.79 -18.26 -9.61
C TYR A 54 -9.72 -17.27 -9.13
N GLN A 55 -9.32 -16.35 -10.00
CA GLN A 55 -8.33 -15.34 -9.67
C GLN A 55 -8.97 -14.13 -8.96
N LEU A 56 -8.56 -13.86 -7.71
CA LEU A 56 -9.07 -12.71 -6.94
C LEU A 56 -8.68 -11.35 -7.55
N ASN A 57 -7.53 -11.29 -8.21
CA ASN A 57 -6.99 -10.16 -8.96
C ASN A 57 -7.10 -8.79 -8.26
N GLN A 58 -6.35 -8.59 -7.17
CA GLN A 58 -6.41 -7.36 -6.36
C GLN A 58 -6.11 -6.05 -7.13
N PHE A 59 -5.48 -6.12 -8.31
CA PHE A 59 -5.13 -4.96 -9.13
C PHE A 59 -6.23 -4.54 -10.11
N ALA A 60 -7.23 -5.41 -10.35
CA ALA A 60 -8.34 -5.15 -11.27
C ALA A 60 -9.71 -5.29 -10.61
N ASN A 61 -9.79 -5.99 -9.46
CA ASN A 61 -11.05 -6.26 -8.80
C ASN A 61 -11.60 -4.99 -8.10
N PRO A 62 -12.79 -4.50 -8.50
CA PRO A 62 -13.36 -3.30 -7.92
C PRO A 62 -13.74 -3.45 -6.44
N ASP A 63 -13.89 -4.67 -5.93
CA ASP A 63 -14.18 -4.89 -4.52
C ASP A 63 -13.04 -4.43 -3.60
N ASN A 64 -11.82 -4.32 -4.12
CA ASN A 64 -10.68 -3.72 -3.42
C ASN A 64 -10.97 -2.27 -3.01
N TYR A 65 -11.11 -1.35 -3.97
CA TYR A 65 -11.34 0.05 -3.63
C TYR A 65 -12.74 0.30 -3.06
N LYS A 66 -13.75 -0.50 -3.44
CA LYS A 66 -15.10 -0.38 -2.87
C LYS A 66 -15.12 -0.67 -1.38
N MET A 67 -14.26 -1.56 -0.88
CA MET A 67 -14.14 -1.80 0.56
C MET A 67 -13.72 -0.52 1.28
N HIS A 68 -12.67 0.15 0.80
CA HIS A 68 -12.18 1.40 1.37
C HIS A 68 -13.18 2.56 1.25
N ALA A 69 -13.95 2.63 0.17
CA ALA A 69 -15.03 3.61 0.05
C ALA A 69 -16.19 3.37 1.04
N ARG A 70 -16.41 2.11 1.45
CA ARG A 70 -17.48 1.70 2.37
C ARG A 70 -17.09 1.74 3.84
N THR A 71 -15.79 1.65 4.16
CA THR A 71 -15.32 1.63 5.55
C THR A 71 -14.23 2.66 5.81
N THR A 72 -13.06 2.53 5.20
CA THR A 72 -11.89 3.37 5.50
C THR A 72 -12.16 4.87 5.33
N GLY A 73 -12.79 5.28 4.21
CA GLY A 73 -13.18 6.67 3.98
C GLY A 73 -14.18 7.20 5.01
N PRO A 74 -15.32 6.51 5.25
CA PRO A 74 -16.27 6.88 6.30
C PRO A 74 -15.68 6.97 7.70
N GLU A 75 -14.81 6.03 8.07
CA GLU A 75 -14.12 6.02 9.36
C GLU A 75 -13.25 7.26 9.53
N ILE A 76 -12.40 7.58 8.53
CA ILE A 76 -11.56 8.78 8.55
C ILE A 76 -12.40 10.06 8.67
N TRP A 77 -13.46 10.18 7.87
CA TRP A 77 -14.33 11.36 7.91
C TRP A 77 -15.01 11.52 9.27
N ARG A 78 -15.54 10.44 9.82
CA ARG A 78 -16.16 10.44 11.16
C ARG A 78 -15.15 10.80 12.23
N ASP A 79 -13.99 10.15 12.24
CA ASP A 79 -13.00 10.26 13.33
C ASP A 79 -12.24 11.60 13.28
N THR A 80 -12.33 12.33 12.17
CA THR A 80 -11.82 13.71 12.03
C THR A 80 -12.91 14.76 12.21
N ASP A 81 -14.15 14.38 12.55
CA ASP A 81 -15.32 15.27 12.57
C ASP A 81 -15.50 16.06 11.26
N GLY A 82 -15.15 15.46 10.12
CA GLY A 82 -15.17 16.09 8.80
C GLY A 82 -14.12 17.18 8.58
N LYS A 83 -13.12 17.31 9.47
CA LYS A 83 -12.08 18.36 9.40
C LYS A 83 -10.85 17.98 8.59
N ILE A 84 -10.75 16.73 8.11
CA ILE A 84 -9.65 16.31 7.26
C ILE A 84 -9.49 17.26 6.05
N THR A 85 -8.28 17.74 5.83
CA THR A 85 -7.94 18.57 4.67
C THR A 85 -7.08 17.82 3.66
N HIS A 86 -6.24 16.89 4.12
CA HIS A 86 -5.35 16.09 3.27
C HIS A 86 -5.39 14.62 3.65
N PHE A 87 -5.53 13.74 2.66
CA PHE A 87 -5.38 12.30 2.83
C PHE A 87 -4.13 11.81 2.09
N VAL A 88 -3.24 11.13 2.79
CA VAL A 88 -1.95 10.65 2.26
C VAL A 88 -1.91 9.13 2.28
N SER A 89 -1.62 8.50 1.14
CA SER A 89 -1.57 7.04 1.04
C SER A 89 -0.44 6.55 0.15
N ALA A 90 0.28 5.55 0.66
CA ALA A 90 1.34 4.87 -0.06
C ALA A 90 0.76 3.88 -1.08
N MET A 91 1.16 4.02 -2.35
CA MET A 91 0.46 3.40 -3.47
C MET A 91 1.05 2.01 -3.83
N GLY A 92 0.35 0.97 -3.40
CA GLY A 92 0.52 -0.41 -3.85
C GLY A 92 -0.48 -0.77 -4.95
N THR A 93 -1.55 -1.47 -4.61
CA THR A 93 -2.66 -1.77 -5.55
C THR A 93 -3.44 -0.53 -5.96
N THR A 94 -3.29 0.59 -5.24
CA THR A 94 -4.07 1.84 -5.29
C THR A 94 -5.49 1.75 -4.72
N GLY A 95 -5.93 0.59 -4.25
CA GLY A 95 -7.30 0.41 -3.72
C GLY A 95 -7.65 1.37 -2.58
N THR A 96 -6.74 1.56 -1.63
CA THR A 96 -6.91 2.48 -0.50
C THR A 96 -7.16 3.91 -0.98
N ILE A 97 -6.24 4.47 -1.76
CA ILE A 97 -6.34 5.85 -2.24
C ILE A 97 -7.56 6.06 -3.14
N MET A 98 -7.90 5.09 -3.99
CA MET A 98 -9.07 5.17 -4.86
C MET A 98 -10.38 5.16 -4.08
N GLY A 99 -10.52 4.26 -3.10
CA GLY A 99 -11.73 4.14 -2.30
C GLY A 99 -11.92 5.32 -1.37
N VAL A 100 -10.85 5.73 -0.67
CA VAL A 100 -10.89 6.86 0.25
C VAL A 100 -11.11 8.18 -0.52
N SER A 101 -10.42 8.40 -1.64
CA SER A 101 -10.65 9.56 -2.51
C SER A 101 -12.12 9.65 -2.95
N ARG A 102 -12.69 8.54 -3.43
CA ARG A 102 -14.10 8.50 -3.85
C ARG A 102 -15.04 8.92 -2.72
N TYR A 103 -14.81 8.42 -1.52
CA TYR A 103 -15.65 8.78 -0.37
C TYR A 103 -15.43 10.23 0.06
N LEU A 104 -14.18 10.63 0.36
CA LEU A 104 -13.87 11.96 0.88
C LEU A 104 -14.28 13.07 -0.09
N LYS A 105 -13.99 12.94 -1.39
CA LYS A 105 -14.41 13.91 -2.41
C LYS A 105 -15.94 14.00 -2.57
N SER A 106 -16.69 12.96 -2.18
CA SER A 106 -18.16 13.02 -2.14
C SER A 106 -18.71 13.78 -0.93
N GLN A 107 -17.92 13.89 0.15
CA GLN A 107 -18.26 14.66 1.34
C GLN A 107 -17.79 16.12 1.20
N ASN A 108 -16.55 16.30 0.74
CA ASN A 108 -15.94 17.59 0.48
C ASN A 108 -14.95 17.47 -0.70
N PRO A 109 -15.24 18.08 -1.87
CA PRO A 109 -14.36 18.00 -3.05
C PRO A 109 -13.00 18.70 -2.85
N ASP A 110 -12.87 19.56 -1.83
CA ASP A 110 -11.66 20.33 -1.56
C ASP A 110 -10.60 19.52 -0.79
N VAL A 111 -10.95 18.36 -0.22
CA VAL A 111 -9.98 17.48 0.45
C VAL A 111 -8.93 17.02 -0.54
N GLN A 112 -7.66 17.31 -0.25
CA GLN A 112 -6.54 16.96 -1.12
C GLN A 112 -6.16 15.49 -0.94
N ILE A 113 -6.08 14.75 -2.05
CA ILE A 113 -5.70 13.34 -2.08
C ILE A 113 -4.27 13.24 -2.59
N VAL A 114 -3.38 12.80 -1.72
CA VAL A 114 -1.94 12.72 -1.97
C VAL A 114 -1.48 11.27 -2.04
N GLY A 115 -0.98 10.86 -3.19
CA GLY A 115 -0.32 9.58 -3.38
C GLY A 115 1.16 9.67 -3.03
N THR A 116 1.73 8.61 -2.45
CA THR A 116 3.19 8.46 -2.39
C THR A 116 3.68 7.20 -3.06
N GLN A 117 4.81 7.33 -3.76
CA GLN A 117 5.48 6.27 -4.49
C GLN A 117 7.00 6.36 -4.28
N PRO A 118 7.74 5.27 -4.50
CA PRO A 118 9.20 5.29 -4.49
C PRO A 118 9.77 6.25 -5.55
N THR A 119 10.92 6.86 -5.25
CA THR A 119 11.78 7.49 -6.26
C THR A 119 12.19 6.48 -7.34
N GLU A 120 12.58 6.96 -8.51
CA GLU A 120 13.03 6.12 -9.63
C GLU A 120 14.11 5.11 -9.18
N GLY A 121 13.94 3.83 -9.52
CA GLY A 121 14.88 2.75 -9.14
C GLY A 121 14.83 2.29 -7.68
N ALA A 122 14.09 2.96 -6.79
CA ALA A 122 13.96 2.55 -5.39
C ALA A 122 12.87 1.48 -5.20
N SER A 123 13.06 0.62 -4.20
CA SER A 123 12.11 -0.43 -3.82
C SER A 123 11.72 -0.28 -2.36
N ILE A 124 10.45 0.06 -2.10
CA ILE A 124 9.89 0.12 -0.75
C ILE A 124 8.86 -1.01 -0.63
N PRO A 125 9.07 -2.01 0.26
CA PRO A 125 8.14 -3.13 0.39
C PRO A 125 6.68 -2.68 0.61
N GLY A 126 5.80 -3.13 -0.27
CA GLY A 126 4.35 -2.84 -0.22
C GLY A 126 3.87 -1.74 -1.18
N ILE A 127 4.78 -0.90 -1.69
CA ILE A 127 4.45 0.16 -2.66
C ILE A 127 5.37 0.11 -3.87
N ARG A 128 4.94 0.72 -4.99
CA ARG A 128 5.67 0.67 -6.24
C ARG A 128 5.53 1.97 -7.01
N ARG A 129 6.57 2.28 -7.78
CA ARG A 129 6.49 3.20 -8.90
C ARG A 129 6.05 2.35 -10.10
N TRP A 130 4.78 2.48 -10.49
CA TRP A 130 4.23 1.65 -11.55
C TRP A 130 4.73 2.13 -12.91
N SER A 131 5.25 1.21 -13.72
CA SER A 131 5.38 1.44 -15.16
C SER A 131 3.98 1.59 -15.77
N PRO A 132 3.82 2.41 -16.84
CA PRO A 132 2.50 2.66 -17.43
C PRO A 132 1.73 1.39 -17.82
N GLU A 133 2.45 0.36 -18.27
CA GLU A 133 1.90 -0.93 -18.71
C GLU A 133 1.34 -1.78 -17.56
N TYR A 134 1.88 -1.62 -16.35
CA TYR A 134 1.52 -2.45 -15.19
C TYR A 134 0.67 -1.73 -14.15
N LEU A 135 0.32 -0.48 -14.42
CA LEU A 135 -0.56 0.35 -13.60
C LEU A 135 -1.83 -0.43 -13.24
N PRO A 136 -2.25 -0.46 -11.96
CA PRO A 136 -3.43 -1.22 -11.56
C PRO A 136 -4.67 -0.76 -12.33
N LYS A 137 -5.47 -1.69 -12.85
CA LYS A 137 -6.69 -1.37 -13.63
C LYS A 137 -7.75 -0.63 -12.79
N ILE A 138 -7.65 -0.69 -11.46
CA ILE A 138 -8.52 0.06 -10.55
C ILE A 138 -8.10 1.52 -10.35
N PHE A 139 -6.92 1.93 -10.82
CA PHE A 139 -6.40 3.27 -10.64
C PHE A 139 -7.07 4.27 -11.58
N ASP A 140 -7.36 5.46 -11.05
CA ASP A 140 -7.95 6.61 -11.74
C ASP A 140 -7.14 7.84 -11.31
N ASP A 141 -6.28 8.32 -12.22
CA ASP A 141 -5.31 9.40 -11.96
C ASP A 141 -5.98 10.71 -11.54
N LYS A 142 -7.18 10.98 -12.08
CA LYS A 142 -8.00 12.17 -11.76
C LYS A 142 -8.44 12.25 -10.30
N ARG A 143 -8.24 11.18 -9.52
CA ARG A 143 -8.59 11.10 -8.10
C ARG A 143 -7.45 11.44 -7.16
N VAL A 144 -6.24 11.65 -7.69
CA VAL A 144 -5.04 12.00 -6.94
C VAL A 144 -4.65 13.41 -7.34
N ASP A 145 -4.69 14.34 -6.37
CA ASP A 145 -4.41 15.75 -6.61
C ASP A 145 -2.89 16.03 -6.65
N ARG A 146 -2.10 15.24 -5.89
CA ARG A 146 -0.63 15.36 -5.81
C ARG A 146 0.02 13.99 -5.64
N THR A 147 1.19 13.80 -6.23
CA THR A 147 2.05 12.64 -5.96
C THR A 147 3.37 13.11 -5.33
N VAL A 148 3.79 12.46 -4.26
CA VAL A 148 5.05 12.72 -3.55
C VAL A 148 5.97 11.52 -3.67
N ASP A 149 7.13 11.74 -4.29
CA ASP A 149 8.19 10.73 -4.35
C ASP A 149 8.92 10.66 -3.00
N VAL A 150 9.14 9.43 -2.52
CA VAL A 150 9.85 9.15 -1.28
C VAL A 150 10.95 8.14 -1.54
N SER A 151 12.16 8.43 -1.08
CA SER A 151 13.29 7.50 -1.23
C SER A 151 13.20 6.34 -0.23
N GLN A 152 13.92 5.25 -0.52
CA GLN A 152 14.01 4.12 0.40
C GLN A 152 14.63 4.54 1.75
N ASP A 153 15.63 5.42 1.73
CA ASP A 153 16.31 5.91 2.93
C ASP A 153 15.38 6.79 3.78
N GLU A 154 14.59 7.67 3.14
CA GLU A 154 13.59 8.48 3.82
C GLU A 154 12.53 7.61 4.48
N ALA A 155 12.01 6.60 3.77
CA ALA A 155 11.00 5.69 4.29
C ALA A 155 11.54 4.81 5.44
N THR A 156 12.78 4.32 5.30
CA THR A 156 13.48 3.52 6.32
C THR A 156 13.71 4.33 7.58
N THR A 157 14.30 5.53 7.42
CA THR A 157 14.58 6.44 8.53
C THR A 157 13.29 6.80 9.26
N MET A 158 12.23 7.15 8.52
CA MET A 158 10.95 7.52 9.12
C MET A 158 10.29 6.36 9.86
N ALA A 159 10.30 5.14 9.31
CA ALA A 159 9.76 3.97 10.02
C ALA A 159 10.49 3.69 11.34
N ARG A 160 11.81 3.87 11.39
CA ARG A 160 12.60 3.76 12.63
C ARG A 160 12.24 4.87 13.62
N ARG A 161 12.10 6.12 13.15
CA ARG A 161 11.69 7.26 13.98
C ARG A 161 10.28 7.08 14.54
N MET A 162 9.31 6.61 13.76
CA MET A 162 7.96 6.28 14.23
C MET A 162 7.99 5.34 15.44
N ALA A 163 8.83 4.30 15.41
CA ALA A 163 8.97 3.39 16.54
C ALA A 163 9.67 4.04 17.74
N LYS A 164 10.76 4.78 17.51
CA LYS A 164 11.62 5.33 18.57
C LYS A 164 11.04 6.58 19.24
N GLU A 165 10.41 7.46 18.47
CA GLU A 165 9.94 8.78 18.91
C GLU A 165 8.46 8.72 19.32
N GLU A 166 7.64 7.97 18.57
CA GLU A 166 6.17 7.98 18.73
C GLU A 166 5.60 6.64 19.25
N GLY A 167 6.42 5.61 19.43
CA GLY A 167 5.97 4.27 19.85
C GLY A 167 5.11 3.54 18.80
N ILE A 168 5.11 4.00 17.54
CA ILE A 168 4.36 3.41 16.44
C ILE A 168 5.28 2.45 15.68
N PHE A 169 5.20 1.16 16.01
CA PHE A 169 6.01 0.13 15.36
C PHE A 169 5.38 -0.36 14.04
N ALA A 170 5.89 0.13 12.90
CA ALA A 170 5.29 -0.06 11.58
C ALA A 170 6.30 -0.42 10.48
N GLY A 171 5.80 -0.93 9.34
CA GLY A 171 6.62 -1.23 8.16
C GLY A 171 7.08 0.00 7.36
N MET A 172 8.02 -0.22 6.43
CA MET A 172 8.67 0.83 5.64
C MET A 172 7.69 1.68 4.80
N SER A 173 6.62 1.09 4.26
CA SER A 173 5.60 1.86 3.51
C SER A 173 4.82 2.84 4.37
N SER A 174 4.62 2.54 5.66
CA SER A 174 4.04 3.46 6.64
C SER A 174 4.98 4.63 6.92
N GLY A 175 6.29 4.35 7.05
CA GLY A 175 7.32 5.38 7.09
C GLY A 175 7.28 6.29 5.85
N GLY A 176 7.12 5.70 4.67
CA GLY A 176 6.95 6.47 3.43
C GLY A 176 5.70 7.35 3.42
N ALA A 177 4.55 6.83 3.88
CA ALA A 177 3.32 7.60 4.02
C ALA A 177 3.48 8.79 4.97
N LEU A 178 4.12 8.59 6.12
CA LEU A 178 4.37 9.67 7.08
C LEU A 178 5.37 10.69 6.55
N THR A 179 6.45 10.26 5.88
CA THR A 179 7.37 11.19 5.20
C THR A 179 6.64 12.07 4.20
N ALA A 180 5.79 11.49 3.36
CA ALA A 180 5.01 12.26 2.40
C ALA A 180 4.03 13.22 3.11
N ALA A 181 3.42 12.81 4.21
CA ALA A 181 2.55 13.66 5.01
C ALA A 181 3.29 14.86 5.63
N LEU A 182 4.51 14.65 6.13
CA LEU A 182 5.35 15.73 6.67
C LEU A 182 5.79 16.71 5.57
N LYS A 183 6.17 16.21 4.38
CA LYS A 183 6.47 17.07 3.22
C LYS A 183 5.25 17.90 2.77
N VAL A 184 4.04 17.34 2.87
CA VAL A 184 2.81 18.11 2.62
C VAL A 184 2.59 19.15 3.72
N ALA A 185 2.84 18.81 4.99
CA ALA A 185 2.68 19.73 6.11
C ALA A 185 3.60 20.96 6.03
N GLU A 186 4.81 20.82 5.47
CA GLU A 186 5.75 21.92 5.25
C GLU A 186 5.17 23.05 4.37
N ASP A 187 4.21 22.71 3.49
CA ASP A 187 3.56 23.66 2.58
C ASP A 187 2.27 24.29 3.18
N LEU A 188 1.91 23.97 4.43
CA LEU A 188 0.63 24.37 5.04
C LEU A 188 0.82 25.26 6.27
N ASP A 189 0.04 26.35 6.33
CA ASP A 189 -0.10 27.14 7.56
C ASP A 189 -0.96 26.41 8.62
N GLU A 190 -2.03 25.74 8.18
CA GLU A 190 -2.93 24.94 9.02
C GLU A 190 -3.59 23.79 8.22
N GLY A 191 -3.98 22.72 8.90
CA GLY A 191 -4.70 21.61 8.28
C GLY A 191 -4.74 20.34 9.13
N VAL A 192 -5.59 19.38 8.72
CA VAL A 192 -5.66 18.04 9.30
C VAL A 192 -5.24 17.04 8.23
N ILE A 193 -4.05 16.46 8.40
CA ILE A 193 -3.50 15.45 7.50
C ILE A 193 -3.72 14.07 8.11
N VAL A 194 -4.31 13.16 7.35
CA VAL A 194 -4.43 11.75 7.72
C VAL A 194 -3.57 10.92 6.78
N CYS A 195 -2.65 10.14 7.34
CA CYS A 195 -1.84 9.18 6.59
C CYS A 195 -2.11 7.74 7.05
N ILE A 196 -1.94 6.79 6.14
CA ILE A 196 -2.17 5.36 6.43
C ILE A 196 -0.90 4.70 6.97
N THR A 197 -1.00 4.12 8.16
CA THR A 197 -0.04 3.12 8.65
C THR A 197 -0.51 1.74 8.18
N CYS A 198 0.19 1.15 7.21
CA CYS A 198 -0.26 -0.01 6.44
C CYS A 198 -0.24 -1.32 7.23
N ASP A 199 0.79 -1.51 8.05
CA ASP A 199 0.98 -2.70 8.87
C ASP A 199 1.95 -2.46 10.02
N ARG A 200 2.00 -3.44 10.93
CA ARG A 200 2.95 -3.47 12.05
C ARG A 200 4.34 -3.89 11.61
N GLY A 201 5.34 -3.46 12.37
CA GLY A 201 6.75 -3.72 12.13
C GLY A 201 7.21 -5.17 12.35
N ASP A 202 6.41 -6.03 13.01
CA ASP A 202 6.84 -7.37 13.45
C ASP A 202 7.40 -8.24 12.31
N ARG A 203 6.80 -8.15 11.12
CA ARG A 203 7.17 -8.95 9.93
C ARG A 203 8.45 -8.47 9.23
N TYR A 204 9.07 -7.43 9.76
CA TYR A 204 10.28 -6.80 9.22
C TYR A 204 11.48 -6.97 10.15
N LEU A 205 11.35 -7.64 11.29
CA LEU A 205 12.43 -7.85 12.25
C LEU A 205 13.59 -8.71 11.69
N SER A 206 13.32 -9.60 10.74
CA SER A 206 14.34 -10.38 10.02
C SER A 206 14.95 -9.66 8.82
N SER A 207 14.52 -8.42 8.57
CA SER A 207 15.02 -7.59 7.47
C SER A 207 15.92 -6.50 8.01
N VAL A 208 16.67 -5.87 7.12
CA VAL A 208 17.53 -4.71 7.42
C VAL A 208 16.77 -3.46 7.91
N LEU A 209 15.43 -3.45 7.90
CA LEU A 209 14.62 -2.28 8.28
C LEU A 209 14.94 -1.79 9.70
N PHE A 210 15.16 -2.70 10.66
CA PHE A 210 15.42 -2.36 12.06
C PHE A 210 16.81 -2.76 12.56
N GLU A 211 17.72 -3.12 11.66
CA GLU A 211 19.13 -3.35 11.98
C GLU A 211 19.87 -2.01 12.18
N GLU A 212 20.68 -1.90 13.22
CA GLU A 212 21.48 -0.70 13.55
C GLU A 212 22.71 -0.54 12.65
#